data_AF-A0A2M7XKZ2-F1
#
_entry.id   AF-A0A2M7XKZ2-F1
#
_cell.length_a   1.000
_cell.length_b   1.000
_cell.length_c   1.000
_cell.angle_alpha   90.00
_cell.angle_beta   90.00
_cell.angle_gamma   90.00
#
_symmetry.space_group_name_H-M   'P 1'
#
loop_
_entity.id
_entity.type
_entity.pdbx_description
1 polymer ?
#
loop_
_entity_poly.entity_id
_entity_poly.type
_entity_poly.pdbx_seq_one_letter_code
_entity_poly.pdbx_strand_id
1 'polypeptide(L)'
;MGDTSGAKHKHIFYNVSRHGKKSGDKLHKAIERYVSLLKREAKAATKWVYKTKIKADARIKKFGITKAMIQKALEKKGLKDLLK
;
A
#
# COMPACT_ATOMS: atom_id res chain seq x y z
N MET A 1 19.76 50.97 4.92
CA MET A 1 20.34 49.61 4.88
C MET A 1 19.75 48.83 6.05
N GLY A 2 19.09 47.69 5.92
CA GLY A 2 18.92 46.84 4.76
C GLY A 2 17.49 46.30 4.67
N ASP A 3 17.00 46.32 3.44
CA ASP A 3 15.95 45.43 2.98
C ASP A 3 16.39 43.97 3.17
N THR A 4 15.56 43.17 3.79
CA THR A 4 15.21 41.82 3.30
C THR A 4 14.09 41.31 4.18
N SER A 5 12.89 41.36 3.60
CA SER A 5 11.70 40.65 4.03
C SER A 5 12.08 39.28 4.61
N GLY A 6 11.80 39.08 5.90
CA GLY A 6 12.02 37.82 6.64
C GLY A 6 11.20 36.63 6.12
N ALA A 7 10.62 36.72 4.92
CA ALA A 7 10.01 35.62 4.23
C ALA A 7 11.12 34.75 3.64
N LYS A 8 11.64 33.84 4.47
CA LYS A 8 12.48 32.71 4.07
C LYS A 8 11.69 31.81 3.10
N HIS A 9 11.53 32.24 1.86
CA HIS A 9 10.97 31.44 0.77
C HIS A 9 12.00 30.38 0.33
N LYS A 10 12.38 29.48 1.25
CA LYS A 10 13.35 28.40 0.97
C LYS A 10 12.72 27.22 0.20
N HIS A 11 11.41 27.22 -0.04
CA HIS A 11 10.68 26.05 -0.54
C HIS A 11 9.89 26.26 -1.84
N ILE A 12 10.01 27.40 -2.52
CA ILE A 12 9.29 27.62 -3.79
C ILE A 12 9.81 26.66 -4.88
N PHE A 13 11.11 26.37 -4.88
CA PHE A 13 11.79 25.60 -5.93
C PHE A 13 12.10 24.15 -5.57
N TYR A 14 11.53 23.62 -4.49
CA TYR A 14 11.43 22.16 -4.39
C TYR A 14 10.36 21.72 -5.37
N ASN A 15 10.75 21.67 -6.65
CA ASN A 15 10.16 20.79 -7.63
C ASN A 15 10.50 19.36 -7.19
N VAL A 16 9.86 18.92 -6.09
CA VAL A 16 9.68 17.52 -5.80
C VAL A 16 9.08 17.01 -7.09
N SER A 17 9.82 16.23 -7.85
CA SER A 17 9.30 15.50 -8.98
C SER A 17 8.10 14.71 -8.45
N ARG A 18 6.92 15.35 -8.54
CA ARG A 18 5.60 14.94 -8.06
C ARG A 18 5.06 13.84 -8.96
N HIS A 19 5.94 13.03 -9.55
CA HIS A 19 5.58 11.73 -10.10
C HIS A 19 5.23 10.81 -8.91
N GLY A 20 4.07 11.08 -8.32
CA GLY A 20 3.39 10.12 -7.49
C GLY A 20 3.31 8.83 -8.29
N LYS A 21 3.68 7.72 -7.64
CA LYS A 21 3.59 6.39 -8.25
C LYS A 21 2.27 6.26 -9.00
N LYS A 22 2.35 5.84 -10.26
CA LYS A 22 1.20 5.61 -11.14
C LYS A 22 0.16 4.76 -10.39
N SER A 23 -1.11 4.99 -10.65
CA SER A 23 -2.25 4.36 -9.96
C SER A 23 -2.11 2.83 -9.86
N GLY A 24 -1.60 2.19 -10.92
CA GLY A 24 -1.34 0.74 -10.97
C GLY A 24 -0.33 0.24 -9.93
N ASP A 25 0.75 0.98 -9.66
CA ASP A 25 1.74 0.61 -8.64
C ASP A 25 1.13 0.57 -7.23
N LYS A 26 0.18 1.47 -6.96
CA LYS A 26 -0.50 1.53 -5.66
C LYS A 26 -1.41 0.31 -5.46
N LEU A 27 -2.08 -0.12 -6.52
CA LEU A 27 -2.90 -1.34 -6.52
C LEU A 27 -2.03 -2.58 -6.32
N HIS A 28 -0.93 -2.69 -7.08
CA HIS A 28 0.00 -3.82 -6.96
C HIS A 28 0.53 -3.95 -5.53
N LYS A 29 1.03 -2.85 -4.95
CA LYS A 29 1.54 -2.84 -3.57
C LYS A 29 0.47 -3.19 -2.53
N ALA A 30 -0.78 -2.79 -2.74
CA ALA A 30 -1.87 -3.13 -1.84
C ALA A 30 -2.14 -4.65 -1.85
N ILE A 31 -2.17 -5.26 -3.04
CA ILE A 31 -2.33 -6.70 -3.22
C ILE A 31 -1.14 -7.46 -2.63
N GLU A 32 0.09 -7.05 -2.92
CA GLU A 32 1.31 -7.69 -2.38
C GLU A 32 1.34 -7.69 -0.86
N ARG A 33 1.00 -6.55 -0.25
CA ARG A 33 0.94 -6.41 1.20
C ARG A 33 -0.09 -7.35 1.80
N TYR A 34 -1.26 -7.49 1.17
CA TYR A 34 -2.30 -8.40 1.61
C TYR A 34 -1.86 -9.86 1.53
N VAL A 35 -1.24 -10.28 0.42
CA VAL A 35 -0.69 -11.64 0.26
C VAL A 35 0.40 -11.92 1.31
N SER A 36 1.27 -10.95 1.60
CA SER A 36 2.30 -11.10 2.64
C SER A 36 1.69 -11.33 4.03
N LEU A 37 0.59 -10.64 4.33
CA LEU A 37 -0.14 -10.83 5.59
C LEU A 37 -0.80 -12.21 5.65
N LEU A 38 -1.40 -12.71 4.56
CA LEU A 38 -1.96 -14.06 4.51
C LEU A 38 -0.91 -15.14 4.75
N LYS A 39 0.27 -15.03 4.13
CA LYS A 39 1.40 -15.94 4.40
C LYS A 39 1.80 -15.94 5.87
N ARG A 40 1.81 -14.74 6.47
CA ARG A 40 2.23 -14.55 7.85
C ARG A 40 1.19 -15.06 8.83
N GLU A 41 -0.09 -14.92 8.52
CA GLU A 41 -1.20 -15.51 9.24
C GLU A 41 -1.12 -17.04 9.24
N ALA A 42 -0.84 -17.65 8.09
CA ALA A 42 -0.66 -19.09 7.97
C ALA A 42 0.53 -19.63 8.78
N LYS A 43 1.60 -18.83 8.95
CA LYS A 43 2.78 -19.22 9.74
C LYS A 43 2.61 -18.95 11.24
N ALA A 44 2.03 -17.81 11.61
CA ALA A 44 1.86 -17.39 13.00
C ALA A 44 0.73 -16.35 13.13
N ALA A 45 -0.42 -16.81 13.62
CA ALA A 45 -1.58 -15.97 13.91
C ALA A 45 -1.35 -15.14 15.20
N THR A 46 -0.72 -13.98 15.06
CA THR A 46 -0.55 -13.03 16.18
C THR A 46 -1.61 -11.93 16.12
N LYS A 47 -1.93 -11.33 17.28
CA LYS A 47 -2.85 -10.19 17.40
C LYS A 47 -2.46 -9.02 16.48
N TRP A 48 -1.16 -8.83 16.23
CA TRP A 48 -0.64 -7.83 15.29
C TRP A 48 -1.01 -8.16 13.84
N VAL A 49 -0.88 -9.42 13.41
CA VAL A 49 -1.25 -9.84 12.05
C VAL A 49 -2.74 -9.60 11.81
N TYR A 50 -3.60 -10.00 12.76
CA TYR A 50 -5.04 -9.79 12.68
C TYR A 50 -5.41 -8.30 12.53
N LYS A 51 -4.89 -7.44 13.42
CA LYS A 51 -5.12 -5.98 13.34
C LYS A 51 -4.60 -5.38 12.03
N THR A 52 -3.49 -5.90 11.51
CA THR A 52 -2.88 -5.41 10.26
C THR A 52 -3.66 -5.88 9.03
N LYS A 53 -4.23 -7.09 9.07
CA LYS A 53 -5.13 -7.63 8.05
C LYS A 53 -6.39 -6.77 7.91
N ILE A 54 -7.05 -6.41 9.01
CA ILE A 54 -8.20 -5.48 9.00
C ILE A 54 -7.87 -4.17 8.28
N LYS A 55 -6.69 -3.59 8.56
CA LYS A 55 -6.26 -2.36 7.88
C LYS A 55 -5.95 -2.58 6.39
N ALA A 56 -5.44 -3.75 6.02
CA ALA A 56 -5.20 -4.11 4.63
C ALA A 56 -6.52 -4.33 3.86
N ASP A 57 -7.51 -4.97 4.48
CA ASP A 57 -8.87 -5.14 3.93
C ASP A 57 -9.55 -3.80 3.67
N ALA A 58 -9.50 -2.88 4.65
CA ALA A 58 -10.03 -1.53 4.47
C ALA A 58 -9.35 -0.80 3.29
N ARG A 59 -8.04 -1.02 3.11
CA ARG A 59 -7.27 -0.41 2.02
C ARG A 59 -7.62 -1.01 0.66
N ILE A 60 -7.84 -2.32 0.59
CA ILE A 60 -8.32 -3.02 -0.62
C ILE A 60 -9.69 -2.50 -1.02
N LYS A 61 -10.63 -2.39 -0.07
CA LYS A 61 -11.96 -1.83 -0.28
C LYS A 61 -11.88 -0.39 -0.79
N LYS A 62 -11.05 0.47 -0.18
CA LYS A 62 -10.84 1.85 -0.60
C LYS A 62 -10.31 1.98 -2.04
N PHE A 63 -9.53 1.00 -2.50
CA PHE A 63 -8.99 0.99 -3.85
C PHE A 63 -9.90 0.29 -4.88
N GLY A 64 -11.05 -0.25 -4.48
CA GLY A 64 -11.93 -0.99 -5.38
C GLY A 64 -11.35 -2.30 -5.89
N ILE A 65 -10.38 -2.89 -5.17
CA ILE A 65 -9.75 -4.15 -5.57
C ILE A 65 -10.74 -5.29 -5.29
N THR A 66 -11.13 -6.01 -6.35
CA THR A 66 -12.08 -7.12 -6.24
C THR A 66 -11.41 -8.39 -5.73
N LYS A 67 -12.21 -9.31 -5.17
CA LYS A 67 -11.74 -10.65 -4.76
C LYS A 67 -11.09 -11.40 -5.93
N ALA A 68 -11.63 -11.25 -7.15
CA ALA A 68 -11.07 -11.86 -8.35
C ALA A 68 -9.64 -11.37 -8.67
N MET A 69 -9.32 -10.10 -8.42
CA MET A 69 -7.96 -9.57 -8.60
C MET A 69 -6.98 -10.17 -7.57
N ILE A 70 -7.43 -10.32 -6.33
CA ILE A 70 -6.63 -10.95 -5.26
C ILE A 70 -6.39 -12.42 -5.58
N GLN A 71 -7.44 -13.13 -6.03
CA GLN A 71 -7.34 -14.51 -6.45
C GLN A 71 -6.33 -14.65 -7.59
N LYS A 72 -6.46 -13.92 -8.70
CA LYS A 72 -5.46 -13.92 -9.79
C LYS A 72 -4.03 -13.66 -9.30
N ALA A 73 -3.84 -12.77 -8.33
CA ALA A 73 -2.52 -12.49 -7.77
C ALA A 73 -1.99 -13.63 -6.87
N LEU A 74 -2.86 -14.34 -6.15
CA LEU A 74 -2.52 -15.54 -5.39
C LEU A 74 -2.23 -16.73 -6.32
N GLU A 75 -2.99 -16.89 -7.40
CA GLU A 75 -2.77 -17.91 -8.43
C GLU A 75 -1.42 -17.75 -9.10
N LYS A 76 -1.07 -16.52 -9.53
CA LYS A 76 0.26 -16.21 -10.09
C LYS A 76 1.41 -16.53 -9.13
N LYS A 77 1.15 -16.49 -7.82
CA LYS A 77 2.15 -16.77 -6.78
C LYS A 77 2.13 -18.22 -6.30
N GLY A 78 1.25 -19.07 -6.82
CA GLY A 78 1.11 -20.46 -6.39
C GLY A 78 0.53 -20.63 -4.98
N LEU A 79 -0.25 -19.66 -4.51
CA LEU A 79 -0.75 -19.59 -3.12
C LEU A 79 -2.27 -19.75 -3.04
N LYS A 80 -2.85 -20.58 -3.91
CA LYS A 80 -4.31 -20.81 -3.97
C LYS A 80 -4.87 -21.27 -2.61
N ASP A 81 -4.08 -22.03 -1.86
CA ASP A 81 -4.47 -22.62 -0.58
C ASP A 81 -4.65 -21.62 0.57
N LEU A 82 -4.13 -20.39 0.43
CA LEU A 82 -4.27 -19.34 1.45
C LEU A 82 -5.66 -18.67 1.46
N LEU A 83 -6.55 -19.07 0.56
CA LEU A 83 -7.89 -18.50 0.39
C LEU A 83 -9.02 -19.41 0.93
N LYS A 84 -8.67 -20.38 1.79
CA LYS A 84 -9.65 -21.23 2.50
C LYS A 84 -10.48 -20.43 3.49
#